data_AF-X1HH56-F1
#
_entry.id   AF-X1HH56-F1
#
_cell.length_a   1.000
_cell.length_b   1.000
_cell.length_c   1.000
_cell.angle_alpha   90.00
_cell.angle_beta   90.00
_cell.angle_gamma   90.00
#
_symmetry.space_group_name_H-M   'P 1'
#
loop_
_entity.id
_entity.type
_entity.pdbx_description
1 polymer ?
#
loop_
_entity_poly.entity_id
_entity_poly.type
_entity_poly.pdbx_seq_one_letter_code
_entity_poly.pdbx_strand_id
1 'polypeptide(L)'
;TTTVAGYLVDLNTGEELSAVAKANPQIIYGDDVISRIGFAQKQKENLEILQGEIVNTLNEIIREAAQRAGVNANNIYKITVAGNTCMHHLLLGLNPSYIAPSPYIPVIKESLNLKVKDVPGLSINPTAHIYILPNISAFVGADIVAGILAIRMYENEKTSLFIDLGTNGEIVLGSKRKIWTCSTAAGPAFEGARISSGMRAAEGAIDKVKIDNESITYRVIKDGKVRGICGSGLIDLIAELVKLGLIDKSGKLID
;
A
#
# COMPACT_ATOMS: atom_id res chain seq x y z
N THR A 1 2.04 0.16 2.95
CA THR A 1 2.66 0.78 4.15
C THR A 1 1.66 1.41 5.08
N THR A 2 0.71 2.22 4.58
CA THR A 2 -0.25 2.99 5.40
C THR A 2 -1.57 2.26 5.66
N THR A 3 -2.02 1.44 4.70
CA THR A 3 -3.25 0.63 4.78
C THR A 3 -2.90 -0.84 4.60
N VAL A 4 -3.61 -1.71 5.31
CA VAL A 4 -3.61 -3.17 5.12
C VAL A 4 -5.00 -3.57 4.67
N ALA A 5 -5.10 -4.26 3.54
CA ALA A 5 -6.37 -4.73 2.98
C ALA A 5 -6.34 -6.26 2.86
N GLY A 6 -7.49 -6.89 3.11
CA GLY A 6 -7.69 -8.32 2.92
C GLY A 6 -9.02 -8.59 2.22
N TYR A 7 -8.98 -9.58 1.33
CA TYR A 7 -10.11 -10.03 0.53
C TYR A 7 -10.31 -11.52 0.81
N LEU A 8 -11.52 -11.90 1.23
CA LEU A 8 -11.89 -13.30 1.41
C LEU A 8 -12.50 -13.80 0.11
N VAL A 9 -11.93 -14.87 -0.43
CA VAL A 9 -12.32 -15.43 -1.74
C VAL A 9 -12.72 -16.89 -1.58
N ASP A 10 -13.82 -17.29 -2.20
CA ASP A 10 -14.21 -18.70 -2.29
C ASP A 10 -13.28 -19.43 -3.28
N LEU A 11 -12.59 -20.48 -2.82
CA LEU A 11 -11.65 -21.23 -3.64
C LEU A 11 -12.31 -22.10 -4.72
N ASN A 12 -13.60 -22.41 -4.61
CA ASN A 12 -14.33 -23.20 -5.60
C ASN A 12 -14.82 -22.33 -6.76
N THR A 13 -15.25 -21.11 -6.48
CA THR A 13 -15.88 -20.22 -7.48
C THR A 13 -14.96 -19.08 -7.93
N GLY A 14 -13.99 -18.69 -7.10
CA GLY A 14 -13.16 -17.50 -7.30
C GLY A 14 -13.86 -16.19 -6.93
N GLU A 15 -15.05 -16.24 -6.34
CA GLU A 15 -15.84 -15.06 -5.97
C GLU A 15 -15.27 -14.40 -4.70
N GLU A 16 -15.20 -13.06 -4.70
CA GLU A 16 -14.91 -12.28 -3.50
C GLU A 16 -16.14 -12.25 -2.59
N LEU A 17 -16.03 -12.85 -1.40
CA LEU A 17 -17.11 -12.91 -0.41
C LEU A 17 -17.15 -11.67 0.48
N SER A 18 -15.98 -11.07 0.76
CA SER A 18 -15.89 -9.83 1.52
C SER A 18 -14.52 -9.16 1.38
N ALA A 19 -14.50 -7.85 1.59
CA ALA A 19 -13.28 -7.05 1.70
C ALA A 19 -13.25 -6.27 3.03
N VAL A 20 -12.07 -6.20 3.64
CA VAL A 20 -11.81 -5.44 4.86
C VAL A 20 -10.49 -4.68 4.70
N ALA A 21 -10.47 -3.41 5.08
CA ALA A 21 -9.28 -2.59 5.10
C ALA A 21 -9.13 -1.91 6.46
N LYS A 22 -7.90 -1.88 6.98
CA LYS A 22 -7.54 -1.21 8.24
C LYS A 22 -6.31 -0.33 8.04
N ALA A 23 -6.22 0.74 8.84
CA ALA A 23 -4.98 1.49 8.93
C ALA A 23 -3.87 0.61 9.51
N ASN A 24 -2.64 0.76 9.04
CA ASN A 24 -1.50 0.04 9.58
C ASN A 24 -1.03 0.72 10.89
N PRO A 25 -1.18 0.08 12.06
CA PRO A 25 -0.84 0.68 13.35
C PRO A 25 0.67 0.91 13.53
N GLN A 26 1.50 0.32 12.68
CA GLN A 26 2.95 0.60 12.64
C GLN A 26 3.28 2.08 12.38
N ILE A 27 2.31 2.89 11.95
CA ILE A 27 2.47 4.35 11.81
C ILE A 27 2.95 5.03 13.10
N ILE A 28 2.59 4.50 14.27
CA ILE A 28 3.01 5.02 15.59
C ILE A 28 4.54 4.95 15.76
N TYR A 29 5.19 4.00 15.08
CA TYR A 29 6.63 3.74 15.18
C TYR A 29 7.41 4.28 13.97
N GLY A 30 6.72 4.79 12.96
CA GLY A 30 7.32 5.36 11.76
C GLY A 30 6.30 5.60 10.65
N ASP A 31 6.34 6.82 10.09
CA ASP A 31 5.48 7.26 8.98
C ASP A 31 5.73 6.46 7.70
N ASP A 32 6.97 6.01 7.49
CA ASP A 32 7.45 5.37 6.27
C ASP A 32 8.31 4.13 6.54
N VAL A 33 8.74 3.44 5.49
CA VAL A 33 9.55 2.22 5.62
C VAL A 33 10.92 2.49 6.25
N ILE A 34 11.54 3.65 6.00
CA ILE A 34 12.88 3.97 6.50
C ILE A 34 12.84 4.23 8.00
N SER A 35 11.89 5.02 8.46
CA SER A 35 11.67 5.30 9.88
C SER A 35 11.31 4.04 10.67
N ARG A 36 10.52 3.13 10.11
CA ARG A 36 10.23 1.82 10.73
C ARG A 36 11.47 0.92 10.79
N ILE A 37 12.32 0.90 9.75
CA ILE A 37 13.61 0.20 9.79
C ILE A 37 14.48 0.80 10.90
N GLY A 38 14.56 2.12 10.99
CA GLY A 38 15.30 2.80 12.05
C GLY A 38 14.77 2.49 13.45
N PHE A 39 13.45 2.34 13.61
CA PHE A 39 12.86 1.89 14.87
C PHE A 39 13.27 0.45 15.22
N ALA A 40 13.14 -0.50 14.28
CA ALA A 40 13.58 -1.88 14.45
C ALA A 40 15.08 -2.02 14.76
N GLN A 41 15.91 -1.12 14.24
CA GLN A 41 17.36 -1.12 14.46
C GLN A 41 17.77 -0.72 15.88
N LYS A 42 16.93 0.04 16.60
CA LYS A 42 17.29 0.56 17.93
C LYS A 42 17.46 -0.55 18.96
N GLN A 43 16.55 -1.52 18.97
CA GLN A 43 16.47 -2.61 19.95
C GLN A 43 15.86 -3.84 19.29
N LYS A 44 16.27 -5.04 19.72
CA LYS A 44 15.79 -6.29 19.11
C LYS A 44 14.28 -6.44 19.30
N GLU A 45 13.77 -6.04 20.44
CA GLU A 45 12.37 -6.07 20.87
C GLU A 45 11.48 -5.20 19.97
N ASN A 46 12.03 -4.14 19.36
CA ASN A 46 11.27 -3.27 18.46
C ASN A 46 10.84 -3.98 17.17
N LEU A 47 11.61 -4.96 16.70
CA LEU A 47 11.20 -5.80 15.57
C LEU A 47 9.98 -6.65 15.94
N GLU A 48 9.97 -7.22 17.14
CA GLU A 48 8.85 -8.02 17.66
C GLU A 48 7.58 -7.17 17.83
N ILE A 49 7.72 -5.91 18.29
CA ILE A 49 6.61 -4.94 18.34
C ILE A 49 6.04 -4.72 16.94
N LEU A 50 6.87 -4.34 15.97
CA LEU A 50 6.41 -4.07 14.60
C LEU A 50 5.77 -5.32 13.97
N GLN A 51 6.35 -6.50 14.19
CA GLN A 51 5.82 -7.77 13.69
C GLN A 51 4.46 -8.09 14.32
N GLY A 52 4.34 -7.92 15.63
CA GLY A 52 3.10 -8.13 16.36
C GLY A 52 1.98 -7.21 15.87
N GLU A 53 2.27 -5.93 15.64
CA GLU A 53 1.31 -4.95 15.13
C GLU A 53 0.70 -5.35 13.77
N ILE A 54 1.54 -5.77 12.81
CA ILE A 54 1.05 -6.18 11.49
C ILE A 54 0.29 -7.52 11.57
N VAL A 55 0.76 -8.48 12.38
CA VAL A 55 0.08 -9.76 12.56
C VAL A 55 -1.27 -9.59 13.26
N ASN A 56 -1.36 -8.75 14.29
CA ASN A 56 -2.61 -8.44 14.97
C ASN A 56 -3.61 -7.82 13.98
N THR A 57 -3.14 -6.88 13.15
CA THR A 57 -3.97 -6.28 12.08
C THR A 57 -4.48 -7.34 11.10
N LEU A 58 -3.63 -8.27 10.66
CA LEU A 58 -4.05 -9.38 9.78
C LEU A 58 -5.08 -10.28 10.46
N ASN A 59 -4.86 -10.65 11.72
CA ASN A 59 -5.81 -11.46 12.49
C ASN A 59 -7.18 -10.77 12.60
N GLU A 60 -7.20 -9.45 12.82
CA GLU A 60 -8.45 -8.68 12.85
C GLU A 60 -9.16 -8.66 11.50
N ILE A 61 -8.43 -8.37 10.41
CA ILE A 61 -8.98 -8.39 9.04
C ILE A 61 -9.57 -9.75 8.73
N ILE A 62 -8.86 -10.84 9.03
CA ILE A 62 -9.32 -12.19 8.75
C ILE A 62 -10.61 -12.51 9.53
N ARG A 63 -10.65 -12.20 10.83
CA ARG A 63 -11.84 -12.42 11.66
C ARG A 63 -13.03 -11.61 11.14
N GLU A 64 -12.81 -10.34 10.82
CA GLU A 64 -13.86 -9.44 10.35
C GLU A 64 -14.38 -9.85 8.96
N ALA A 65 -13.50 -10.25 8.05
CA ALA A 65 -13.88 -10.74 6.72
C ALA A 65 -14.68 -12.04 6.82
N ALA A 66 -14.21 -13.00 7.62
CA ALA A 66 -14.93 -14.25 7.87
C ALA A 66 -16.32 -14.00 8.48
N GLN A 67 -16.42 -13.09 9.45
CA GLN A 67 -17.69 -12.71 10.07
C GLN A 67 -18.65 -12.08 9.05
N ARG A 68 -18.19 -11.13 8.23
CA ARG A 68 -19.01 -10.46 7.19
C ARG A 68 -19.55 -11.45 6.16
N ALA A 69 -18.76 -12.47 5.81
CA ALA A 69 -19.15 -13.50 4.86
C ALA A 69 -19.95 -14.66 5.50
N GLY A 70 -20.12 -14.69 6.83
CA GLY A 70 -20.76 -15.81 7.52
C GLY A 70 -19.95 -17.12 7.45
N VAL A 71 -18.64 -17.03 7.24
CA VAL A 71 -17.73 -18.18 7.09
C VAL A 71 -16.98 -18.43 8.39
N ASN A 72 -16.77 -19.70 8.73
CA ASN A 72 -15.89 -20.05 9.85
C ASN A 72 -14.43 -19.78 9.46
N ALA A 73 -13.69 -19.00 10.27
CA ALA A 73 -12.27 -18.70 10.01
C ALA A 73 -11.38 -19.96 9.91
N ASN A 74 -11.78 -21.09 10.50
CA ASN A 74 -11.08 -22.37 10.37
C ASN A 74 -11.20 -22.99 8.95
N ASN A 75 -12.14 -22.52 8.14
CA ASN A 75 -12.30 -22.92 6.73
C ASN A 75 -11.47 -22.05 5.78
N ILE A 76 -10.58 -21.20 6.31
CA ILE A 76 -9.61 -20.46 5.50
C ILE A 76 -8.38 -21.35 5.35
N TYR A 77 -8.20 -21.94 4.18
CA TYR A 77 -7.14 -22.91 3.91
C TYR A 77 -5.86 -22.28 3.34
N LYS A 78 -5.95 -21.08 2.77
CA LYS A 78 -4.83 -20.39 2.12
C LYS A 78 -4.90 -18.89 2.33
N ILE A 79 -3.76 -18.29 2.63
CA ILE A 79 -3.54 -16.84 2.62
C ILE A 79 -2.47 -16.54 1.57
N THR A 80 -2.68 -15.49 0.77
CA THR A 80 -1.64 -14.94 -0.12
C THR A 80 -1.33 -13.53 0.35
N VAL A 81 -0.04 -13.20 0.52
CA VAL A 81 0.38 -11.87 0.97
C VAL A 81 1.26 -11.20 -0.07
N ALA A 82 0.93 -9.93 -0.36
CA ALA A 82 1.72 -9.03 -1.18
C ALA A 82 1.91 -7.70 -0.44
N GLY A 83 3.12 -7.15 -0.51
CA GLY A 83 3.50 -5.88 0.09
C GLY A 83 4.96 -5.59 -0.20
N ASN A 84 5.38 -4.33 -0.05
CA ASN A 84 6.79 -3.99 -0.28
C ASN A 84 7.73 -4.79 0.62
N THR A 85 9.00 -4.84 0.21
CA THR A 85 10.04 -5.67 0.84
C THR A 85 10.20 -5.42 2.34
N CYS A 86 10.07 -4.17 2.80
CA CYS A 86 10.12 -3.87 4.23
C CYS A 86 8.94 -4.50 4.99
N MET A 87 7.71 -4.32 4.51
CA MET A 87 6.50 -4.89 5.13
C MET A 87 6.53 -6.42 5.12
N HIS A 88 7.03 -7.01 4.05
CA HIS A 88 7.29 -8.44 3.94
C HIS A 88 8.21 -8.94 5.07
N HIS A 89 9.33 -8.25 5.31
CA HIS A 89 10.28 -8.63 6.35
C HIS A 89 9.69 -8.46 7.75
N LEU A 90 9.00 -7.34 8.01
CA LEU A 90 8.36 -7.10 9.30
C LEU A 90 7.31 -8.16 9.63
N LEU A 91 6.47 -8.56 8.67
CA LEU A 91 5.47 -9.62 8.88
C LEU A 91 6.11 -10.95 9.32
N LEU A 92 7.22 -11.31 8.69
CA LEU A 92 7.94 -12.55 8.95
C LEU A 92 8.88 -12.47 10.15
N GLY A 93 8.98 -11.32 10.83
CA GLY A 93 9.95 -11.11 11.89
C GLY A 93 11.40 -11.16 11.42
N LEU A 94 11.65 -10.92 10.13
CA LEU A 94 12.99 -10.84 9.56
C LEU A 94 13.54 -9.44 9.77
N ASN A 95 14.78 -9.34 10.26
CA ASN A 95 15.40 -8.06 10.53
C ASN A 95 15.63 -7.26 9.22
N PRO A 96 14.98 -6.10 9.04
CA PRO A 96 15.07 -5.32 7.79
C PRO A 96 16.27 -4.35 7.76
N SER A 97 17.19 -4.43 8.73
CA SER A 97 18.24 -3.43 8.96
C SER A 97 19.13 -3.12 7.75
N TYR A 98 19.32 -4.08 6.84
CA TYR A 98 20.18 -3.91 5.67
C TYR A 98 19.44 -3.52 4.38
N ILE A 99 18.11 -3.33 4.45
CA ILE A 99 17.29 -2.88 3.31
C ILE A 99 17.57 -1.41 3.00
N ALA A 100 17.66 -0.56 4.03
CA ALA A 100 17.83 0.89 3.88
C ALA A 100 19.26 1.35 3.54
N PRO A 101 20.34 0.84 4.18
CA PRO A 101 21.68 1.27 3.85
C PRO A 101 22.19 0.60 2.56
N SER A 102 23.00 1.31 1.79
CA SER A 102 23.74 0.74 0.67
C SER A 102 24.58 -0.46 1.14
N PRO A 103 24.58 -1.60 0.42
CA PRO A 103 24.09 -1.81 -0.94
C PRO A 103 22.64 -2.35 -1.05
N TYR A 104 21.77 -2.05 -0.07
CA TYR A 104 20.32 -2.29 -0.09
C TYR A 104 19.96 -3.78 -0.21
N ILE A 105 20.39 -4.58 0.77
CA ILE A 105 20.28 -6.05 0.73
C ILE A 105 19.10 -6.51 1.58
N PRO A 106 18.02 -7.05 0.98
CA PRO A 106 17.00 -7.77 1.72
C PRO A 106 17.50 -9.15 2.17
N VAL A 107 16.93 -9.67 3.26
CA VAL A 107 17.23 -11.01 3.78
C VAL A 107 16.77 -12.08 2.79
N ILE A 108 15.61 -11.87 2.17
CA ILE A 108 15.02 -12.81 1.20
C ILE A 108 14.31 -12.08 0.06
N LYS A 109 14.38 -12.66 -1.14
CA LYS A 109 13.66 -12.17 -2.33
C LYS A 109 12.72 -13.22 -2.92
N GLU A 110 12.99 -14.49 -2.66
CA GLU A 110 12.25 -15.63 -3.17
C GLU A 110 10.83 -15.68 -2.58
N SER A 111 9.90 -16.28 -3.32
CA SER A 111 8.57 -16.54 -2.78
C SER A 111 8.64 -17.59 -1.67
N LEU A 112 7.80 -17.44 -0.65
CA LEU A 112 7.72 -18.37 0.46
C LEU A 112 6.38 -19.08 0.49
N ASN A 113 6.40 -20.39 0.73
CA ASN A 113 5.20 -21.17 1.03
C ASN A 113 5.37 -21.78 2.42
N LEU A 114 4.75 -21.17 3.41
CA LEU A 114 4.87 -21.52 4.81
C LEU A 114 3.54 -22.08 5.33
N LYS A 115 3.57 -22.73 6.49
CA LYS A 115 2.33 -22.96 7.24
C LYS A 115 2.07 -21.74 8.11
N VAL A 116 0.80 -21.47 8.40
CA VAL A 116 0.41 -20.36 9.28
C VAL A 116 1.11 -20.41 10.62
N LYS A 117 1.27 -21.61 11.19
CA LYS A 117 1.98 -21.83 12.47
C LYS A 117 3.45 -21.38 12.46
N ASP A 118 4.06 -21.23 11.28
CA ASP A 118 5.45 -20.80 11.14
C ASP A 118 5.56 -19.26 11.14
N VAL A 119 4.44 -18.53 11.09
CA VAL A 119 4.37 -17.07 11.24
C VAL A 119 3.94 -16.73 12.68
N PRO A 120 4.83 -16.14 13.50
CA PRO A 120 4.53 -15.87 14.90
C PRO A 120 3.26 -15.03 15.09
N GLY A 121 2.34 -15.50 15.93
CA GLY A 121 1.10 -14.80 16.30
C GLY A 121 -0.05 -14.89 15.28
N LEU A 122 0.18 -15.39 14.06
CA LEU A 122 -0.88 -15.53 13.07
C LEU A 122 -1.85 -16.65 13.48
N SER A 123 -3.10 -16.27 13.73
CA SER A 123 -4.08 -17.10 14.45
C SER A 123 -5.25 -17.49 13.56
N ILE A 124 -5.00 -18.41 12.62
CA ILE A 124 -6.04 -19.09 11.82
C ILE A 124 -5.84 -20.61 11.90
N ASN A 125 -6.51 -21.37 11.04
CA ASN A 125 -6.28 -22.81 10.92
C ASN A 125 -4.76 -23.10 10.78
N PRO A 126 -4.14 -23.84 11.72
CA PRO A 126 -2.68 -24.02 11.74
C PRO A 126 -2.15 -24.87 10.57
N THR A 127 -3.03 -25.60 9.88
CA THR A 127 -2.68 -26.35 8.66
C THR A 127 -2.85 -25.53 7.39
N ALA A 128 -3.41 -24.32 7.47
CA ALA A 128 -3.51 -23.43 6.33
C ALA A 128 -2.11 -23.00 5.87
N HIS A 129 -1.99 -22.79 4.56
CA HIS A 129 -0.76 -22.30 3.95
C HIS A 129 -0.80 -20.78 3.82
N ILE A 130 0.34 -20.15 4.05
CA ILE A 130 0.56 -18.75 3.73
C ILE A 130 1.61 -18.67 2.62
N TYR A 131 1.18 -18.13 1.47
CA TYR A 131 2.03 -17.88 0.33
C TYR A 131 2.42 -16.41 0.30
N ILE A 132 3.72 -16.14 0.44
CA ILE A 132 4.26 -14.79 0.32
C ILE A 132 4.87 -14.63 -1.07
N LEU A 133 4.43 -13.61 -1.80
CA LEU A 133 4.96 -13.31 -3.13
C LEU A 133 6.44 -12.89 -3.06
N PRO A 134 7.21 -13.09 -4.14
CA PRO A 134 8.63 -12.73 -4.16
C PRO A 134 8.83 -11.21 -4.18
N ASN A 135 9.96 -10.75 -3.65
CA ASN A 135 10.43 -9.37 -3.79
C ASN A 135 11.43 -9.26 -4.95
N ILE A 136 11.50 -8.09 -5.59
CA ILE A 136 12.48 -7.83 -6.67
C ILE A 136 13.77 -7.25 -6.09
N SER A 137 13.67 -6.27 -5.20
CA SER A 137 14.80 -5.55 -4.59
C SER A 137 14.42 -5.00 -3.21
N ALA A 138 15.30 -4.21 -2.58
CA ALA A 138 15.02 -3.55 -1.31
C ALA A 138 13.78 -2.63 -1.33
N PHE A 139 13.54 -1.94 -2.44
CA PHE A 139 12.47 -0.94 -2.57
C PHE A 139 11.43 -1.29 -3.64
N VAL A 140 11.53 -2.46 -4.26
CA VAL A 140 10.50 -3.00 -5.15
C VAL A 140 10.13 -4.38 -4.64
N GLY A 141 8.95 -4.49 -4.02
CA GLY A 141 8.52 -5.71 -3.36
C GLY A 141 7.41 -6.47 -4.08
N ALA A 142 6.80 -7.35 -3.31
CA ALA A 142 5.76 -8.27 -3.76
C ALA A 142 4.45 -7.59 -4.19
N ASP A 143 4.16 -6.39 -3.69
CA ASP A 143 3.06 -5.54 -4.17
C ASP A 143 3.19 -5.22 -5.66
N ILE A 144 4.39 -4.83 -6.10
CA ILE A 144 4.65 -4.55 -7.52
C ILE A 144 4.60 -5.82 -8.36
N VAL A 145 5.07 -6.95 -7.83
CA VAL A 145 4.92 -8.26 -8.48
C VAL A 145 3.44 -8.61 -8.64
N ALA A 146 2.61 -8.40 -7.62
CA ALA A 146 1.17 -8.62 -7.69
C ALA A 146 0.53 -7.73 -8.77
N GLY A 147 0.91 -6.45 -8.86
CA GLY A 147 0.46 -5.54 -9.91
C GLY A 147 0.82 -6.02 -11.31
N ILE A 148 2.08 -6.43 -11.52
CA ILE A 148 2.57 -7.01 -12.79
C ILE A 148 1.77 -8.24 -13.20
N LEU A 149 1.46 -9.13 -12.24
CA LEU A 149 0.66 -10.32 -12.46
C LEU A 149 -0.79 -9.96 -12.82
N ALA A 150 -1.41 -9.04 -12.08
CA ALA A 150 -2.80 -8.62 -12.27
C ALA A 150 -3.04 -8.04 -13.67
N ILE A 151 -2.11 -7.21 -14.17
CA ILE A 151 -2.21 -6.64 -15.52
C ILE A 151 -1.62 -7.53 -16.61
N ARG A 152 -1.12 -8.72 -16.25
CA ARG A 152 -0.50 -9.71 -17.14
C ARG A 152 0.56 -9.10 -18.06
N MET A 153 1.40 -8.21 -17.53
CA MET A 153 2.40 -7.47 -18.32
C MET A 153 3.37 -8.43 -19.04
N TYR A 154 3.65 -9.58 -18.44
CA TYR A 154 4.50 -10.65 -18.97
C TYR A 154 3.90 -11.38 -20.19
N GLU A 155 2.65 -11.13 -20.54
CA GLU A 155 2.00 -11.67 -21.75
C GLU A 155 1.80 -10.59 -22.82
N ASN A 156 2.01 -9.32 -22.49
CA ASN A 156 1.72 -8.21 -23.39
C ASN A 156 2.79 -8.08 -24.47
N GLU A 157 2.39 -8.10 -25.74
CA GLU A 157 3.29 -7.85 -26.88
C GLU A 157 3.81 -6.42 -26.91
N LYS A 158 2.97 -5.45 -26.52
CA LYS A 158 3.30 -4.03 -26.55
C LYS A 158 3.99 -3.63 -25.25
N THR A 159 4.93 -2.70 -25.35
CA THR A 159 5.50 -2.04 -24.18
C THR A 159 4.41 -1.28 -23.44
N SER A 160 4.36 -1.47 -22.14
CA SER A 160 3.41 -0.84 -21.22
C SER A 160 4.15 -0.25 -20.02
N LEU A 161 3.59 0.83 -19.48
CA LEU A 161 4.08 1.51 -18.29
C LEU A 161 3.04 1.33 -17.18
N PHE A 162 3.44 0.68 -16.09
CA PHE A 162 2.67 0.57 -14.86
C PHE A 162 3.32 1.48 -13.82
N ILE A 163 2.51 2.30 -13.16
CA ILE A 163 2.94 3.23 -12.13
C ILE A 163 2.08 2.99 -10.91
N ASP A 164 2.70 2.56 -9.82
CA ASP A 164 2.08 2.51 -8.49
C ASP A 164 2.47 3.78 -7.73
N LEU A 165 1.46 4.56 -7.34
CA LEU A 165 1.63 5.84 -6.66
C LEU A 165 1.12 5.72 -5.23
N GLY A 166 2.04 5.50 -4.30
CA GLY A 166 1.80 5.59 -2.87
C GLY A 166 2.84 6.47 -2.17
N THR A 167 3.15 6.14 -0.92
CA THR A 167 4.26 6.76 -0.18
C THR A 167 5.58 6.67 -0.94
N ASN A 168 5.76 5.54 -1.64
CA ASN A 168 6.78 5.36 -2.67
C ASN A 168 6.12 5.46 -4.06
N GLY A 169 6.89 5.88 -5.05
CA GLY A 169 6.49 5.78 -6.45
C GLY A 169 7.25 4.64 -7.10
N GLU A 170 6.58 3.55 -7.42
CA GLU A 170 7.15 2.43 -8.15
C GLU A 170 6.72 2.47 -9.62
N ILE A 171 7.70 2.35 -10.51
CA ILE A 171 7.49 2.39 -11.95
C ILE A 171 7.95 1.06 -12.53
N VAL A 172 7.14 0.50 -13.41
CA VAL A 172 7.43 -0.71 -14.17
C VAL A 172 7.23 -0.45 -15.65
N LEU A 173 8.27 -0.66 -16.45
CA LEU A 173 8.22 -0.55 -17.91
C LEU A 173 8.50 -1.93 -18.51
N GLY A 174 7.57 -2.48 -19.28
CA GLY A 174 7.77 -3.82 -19.79
C GLY A 174 6.76 -4.34 -20.79
N SER A 175 7.09 -5.54 -21.28
CA SER A 175 6.31 -6.40 -22.17
C SER A 175 6.69 -7.86 -21.89
N LYS A 176 6.12 -8.80 -22.64
CA LYS A 176 6.50 -10.23 -22.60
C LYS A 176 7.99 -10.50 -22.82
N ARG A 177 8.73 -9.57 -23.44
CA ARG A 177 10.16 -9.73 -23.74
C ARG A 177 11.03 -9.44 -22.51
N LYS A 178 10.70 -8.37 -21.79
CA LYS A 178 11.49 -7.88 -20.66
C LYS A 178 10.66 -6.90 -19.84
N ILE A 179 10.87 -6.92 -18.53
CA ILE A 179 10.25 -6.02 -17.57
C ILE A 179 11.38 -5.36 -16.76
N TRP A 180 11.33 -4.03 -16.68
CA TRP A 180 12.20 -3.21 -15.83
C TRP A 180 11.38 -2.55 -14.76
N THR A 181 12.01 -2.29 -13.61
CA THR A 181 11.36 -1.58 -12.52
C THR A 181 12.35 -0.69 -11.79
N CYS A 182 11.84 0.42 -11.27
CA CYS A 182 12.53 1.29 -10.34
C CYS A 182 11.55 1.78 -9.26
N SER A 183 12.10 2.29 -8.18
CA SER A 183 11.35 2.94 -7.10
C SER A 183 11.95 4.32 -6.86
N THR A 184 11.11 5.28 -6.50
CA THR A 184 11.49 6.63 -6.13
C THR A 184 10.74 7.06 -4.87
N ALA A 185 11.36 7.92 -4.08
CA ALA A 185 10.66 8.58 -2.98
C ALA A 185 9.69 9.61 -3.57
N ALA A 186 8.39 9.32 -3.55
CA ALA A 186 7.34 10.23 -4.00
C ALA A 186 6.84 11.14 -2.85
N GLY A 187 6.78 10.58 -1.63
CA GLY A 187 6.19 11.25 -0.48
C GLY A 187 4.66 11.15 -0.47
N PRO A 188 4.00 11.33 0.69
CA PRO A 188 2.59 10.96 0.85
C PRO A 188 1.61 12.08 0.45
N ALA A 189 2.01 12.99 -0.45
CA ALA A 189 1.19 14.15 -0.83
C ALA A 189 -0.15 13.73 -1.45
N PHE A 190 -0.14 12.70 -2.32
CA PHE A 190 -1.38 12.16 -2.92
C PHE A 190 -2.22 11.33 -1.95
N GLU A 191 -1.67 10.93 -0.80
CA GLU A 191 -2.44 10.35 0.31
C GLU A 191 -3.10 11.43 1.18
N GLY A 192 -2.88 12.72 0.85
CA GLY A 192 -3.36 13.88 1.61
C GLY A 192 -2.55 14.15 2.89
N ALA A 193 -1.42 13.47 3.10
CA ALA A 193 -0.60 13.69 4.28
C ALA A 193 0.38 14.85 4.08
N ARG A 194 0.73 15.54 5.17
CA ARG A 194 1.63 16.71 5.18
C ARG A 194 1.17 17.88 4.31
N ILE A 195 -0.13 17.95 4.01
CA ILE A 195 -0.80 19.10 3.38
C ILE A 195 -1.77 19.68 4.42
N SER A 196 -1.77 21.00 4.63
CA SER A 196 -2.52 21.67 5.71
C SER A 196 -4.02 21.35 5.72
N SER A 197 -4.61 21.21 4.53
CA SER A 197 -6.00 20.81 4.33
C SER A 197 -6.14 19.45 3.63
N GLY A 198 -5.06 18.65 3.62
CA GLY A 198 -5.07 17.33 3.00
C GLY A 198 -5.75 16.28 3.87
N MET A 199 -6.45 15.34 3.24
CA MET A 199 -7.01 14.17 3.89
C MET A 199 -7.07 12.97 2.93
N ARG A 200 -7.26 11.76 3.46
CA ARG A 200 -7.52 10.58 2.61
C ARG A 200 -8.85 10.71 1.88
N ALA A 201 -9.00 9.98 0.77
CA ALA A 201 -10.28 9.86 0.06
C ALA A 201 -11.32 9.16 0.95
N ALA A 202 -12.12 9.97 1.65
CA ALA A 202 -13.14 9.54 2.60
C ALA A 202 -14.27 10.57 2.62
N GLU A 203 -15.33 10.28 3.38
CA GLU A 203 -16.46 11.17 3.57
C GLU A 203 -16.03 12.59 3.99
N GLY A 204 -16.50 13.59 3.25
CA GLY A 204 -16.13 14.99 3.44
C GLY A 204 -14.88 15.44 2.69
N ALA A 205 -14.18 14.56 1.98
CA ALA A 205 -13.04 14.94 1.14
C ALA A 205 -13.50 15.56 -0.17
N ILE A 206 -12.87 16.67 -0.56
CA ILE A 206 -12.97 17.22 -1.91
C ILE A 206 -12.15 16.34 -2.85
N ASP A 207 -12.81 15.74 -3.84
CA ASP A 207 -12.19 14.80 -4.79
C ASP A 207 -12.18 15.28 -6.24
N LYS A 208 -12.89 16.37 -6.53
CA LYS A 208 -12.88 17.11 -7.79
C LYS A 208 -12.89 18.60 -7.52
N VAL A 209 -12.08 19.33 -8.28
CA VAL A 209 -12.02 20.79 -8.25
C VAL A 209 -12.06 21.30 -9.68
N LYS A 210 -12.82 22.37 -9.92
CA LYS A 210 -12.80 23.11 -11.18
C LYS A 210 -12.87 24.59 -10.86
N ILE A 211 -11.99 25.36 -11.50
CA ILE A 211 -11.89 26.81 -11.28
C ILE A 211 -11.98 27.50 -12.62
N ASP A 212 -12.87 28.47 -12.72
CA ASP A 212 -12.91 29.42 -13.81
C ASP A 212 -12.84 30.85 -13.26
N ASN A 213 -12.92 31.85 -14.14
CA ASN A 213 -12.80 33.25 -13.73
C ASN A 213 -13.99 33.75 -12.89
N GLU A 214 -15.10 33.00 -12.83
CA GLU A 214 -16.34 33.43 -12.18
C GLU A 214 -16.59 32.65 -10.88
N SER A 215 -16.13 31.40 -10.81
CA SER A 215 -16.51 30.48 -9.74
C SER A 215 -15.49 29.40 -9.45
N ILE A 216 -15.54 28.90 -8.22
CA ILE A 216 -14.89 27.67 -7.79
C ILE A 216 -15.98 26.63 -7.56
N THR A 217 -15.93 25.53 -8.30
CA THR A 217 -16.84 24.38 -8.11
C THR A 217 -16.05 23.16 -7.66
N TYR A 218 -16.65 22.36 -6.79
CA TYR A 218 -16.00 21.17 -6.26
C TYR A 218 -17.02 20.07 -5.95
N ARG A 219 -16.54 18.83 -5.94
CA ARG A 219 -17.31 17.66 -5.48
C ARG A 219 -16.76 17.18 -4.15
N VAL A 220 -17.65 16.84 -3.24
CA VAL A 220 -17.33 16.23 -1.95
C VAL A 220 -17.77 14.78 -1.97
N ILE A 221 -16.94 13.87 -1.47
CA ILE A 221 -17.31 12.47 -1.29
C ILE A 221 -18.41 12.39 -0.20
N LYS A 222 -19.58 11.85 -0.58
CA LYS A 222 -20.82 11.79 0.23
C LYS A 222 -21.35 13.19 0.64
N ASP A 223 -22.07 13.29 1.77
CA ASP A 223 -23.02 14.37 2.08
C ASP A 223 -22.40 15.71 2.56
N GLY A 224 -21.56 16.30 1.70
CA GLY A 224 -21.49 17.75 1.51
C GLY A 224 -20.68 18.58 2.51
N LYS A 225 -20.46 18.13 3.76
CA LYS A 225 -19.61 18.88 4.70
C LYS A 225 -18.14 18.66 4.38
N VAL A 226 -17.49 19.68 3.82
CA VAL A 226 -16.06 19.69 3.53
C VAL A 226 -15.24 19.51 4.82
N ARG A 227 -14.29 18.57 4.77
CA ARG A 227 -13.33 18.29 5.86
C ARG A 227 -11.87 18.41 5.42
N GLY A 228 -11.62 18.43 4.11
CA GLY A 228 -10.29 18.51 3.52
C GLY A 228 -10.32 18.14 2.05
N ILE A 229 -9.14 17.98 1.45
CA ILE A 229 -8.92 17.71 0.03
C ILE A 229 -8.14 16.39 -0.10
N CYS A 230 -8.63 15.44 -0.89
CA CYS A 230 -7.90 14.20 -1.16
C CYS A 230 -6.98 14.32 -2.38
N GLY A 231 -6.17 13.28 -2.64
CA GLY A 231 -5.18 13.29 -3.73
C GLY A 231 -5.72 13.72 -5.09
N SER A 232 -6.88 13.21 -5.50
CA SER A 232 -7.50 13.61 -6.77
C SER A 232 -7.94 15.07 -6.77
N GLY A 233 -8.48 15.57 -5.66
CA GLY A 233 -8.82 16.99 -5.50
C GLY A 233 -7.60 17.89 -5.50
N LEU A 234 -6.47 17.45 -4.92
CA LEU A 234 -5.19 18.19 -4.96
C LEU A 234 -4.64 18.27 -6.38
N ILE A 235 -4.70 17.19 -7.15
CA ILE A 235 -4.28 17.17 -8.57
C ILE A 235 -5.12 18.16 -9.37
N ASP A 236 -6.45 18.07 -9.26
CA ASP A 236 -7.37 18.95 -9.98
C ASP A 236 -7.15 20.42 -9.58
N LEU A 237 -7.01 20.72 -8.28
CA LEU A 237 -6.76 22.07 -7.77
C LEU A 237 -5.48 22.66 -8.39
N ILE A 238 -4.36 21.92 -8.32
CA ILE A 238 -3.09 22.40 -8.87
C ILE A 238 -3.19 22.59 -10.39
N ALA A 239 -3.83 21.66 -11.11
CA ALA A 239 -4.01 21.79 -12.56
C ALA A 239 -4.80 23.05 -12.94
N GLU A 240 -5.86 23.37 -12.21
CA GLU A 240 -6.68 24.56 -12.46
C GLU A 240 -5.93 25.85 -12.11
N LEU A 241 -5.15 25.87 -11.00
CA LEU A 241 -4.31 27.03 -10.66
C LEU A 241 -3.23 27.29 -11.73
N VAL A 242 -2.59 26.25 -12.29
CA VAL A 242 -1.64 26.41 -13.40
C VAL A 242 -2.35 26.98 -14.62
N LYS A 243 -3.51 26.42 -14.97
CA LYS A 243 -4.27 26.80 -16.16
C LYS A 243 -4.73 28.26 -16.13
N LEU A 244 -5.09 28.76 -14.95
CA LEU A 244 -5.49 30.16 -14.74
C LEU A 244 -4.30 31.11 -14.56
N GLY A 245 -3.06 30.60 -14.53
CA GLY A 245 -1.88 31.41 -14.28
C GLY A 245 -1.80 31.93 -12.84
N LEU A 246 -2.49 31.30 -11.89
CA LEU A 246 -2.43 31.65 -10.47
C LEU A 246 -1.19 31.05 -9.79
N ILE A 247 -0.59 30.02 -10.39
CA ILE A 247 0.74 29.52 -10.04
C ILE A 247 1.64 29.46 -11.27
N ASP A 248 2.92 29.80 -11.10
CA ASP A 248 3.91 29.69 -12.15
C ASP A 248 4.52 28.27 -12.24
N LYS A 249 5.42 28.06 -13.22
CA LYS A 249 6.12 26.78 -13.44
C LYS A 249 7.01 26.33 -12.28
N SER A 250 7.33 27.21 -11.32
CA SER A 250 8.07 26.87 -10.10
C SER A 250 7.15 26.47 -8.95
N GLY A 251 5.83 26.63 -9.11
CA GLY A 251 4.83 26.43 -8.06
C GLY A 251 4.61 27.65 -7.18
N LYS A 252 5.15 28.82 -7.54
CA LYS A 252 4.94 30.07 -6.81
C LYS A 252 3.56 30.63 -7.15
N LEU A 253 2.80 31.05 -6.14
CA LEU A 253 1.59 31.85 -6.33
C LEU A 253 1.93 33.20 -6.96
N ILE A 254 1.16 33.60 -7.96
CA ILE A 254 1.28 34.89 -8.64
C ILE A 254 0.34 35.88 -7.94
N ASP A 255 0.86 37.08 -7.65
CA ASP A 255 0.13 38.19 -7.02
C ASP A 255 -0.86 38.88 -7.99
#